data_AF-A0A6J5AXC6-F1
#
_entry.id   AF-A0A6J5AXC6-F1
#
_cell.length_a   1.000
_cell.length_b   1.000
_cell.length_c   1.000
_cell.angle_alpha   90.00
_cell.angle_beta   90.00
_cell.angle_gamma   90.00
#
_symmetry.space_group_name_H-M   'P 1'
#
loop_
_entity.id
_entity.type
_entity.pdbx_description
1 polymer ?
#
loop_
_entity_poly.entity_id
_entity_poly.type
_entity_poly.pdbx_seq_one_letter_code
_entity_poly.pdbx_strand_id
1 'polypeptide(L)'
;MILGAQMRGFLAGRHWMTVAALVLLLMALTLPPVTLPRNASSYIVTLDITQSMDVEDLVLNGAPVSRLVFARAAMREALGQLPCGSKVGWSAFTGQRSFLLLSPVEVCGNYDALLASLDRIDGRMRWTNYSRIAEGGVYSAVRVAQALGDGASVVFVTDGQEAPPLLPSDALKQDINPAHVKGWLIGVGGDQPAPIPRTDAAGNRTGYWQAGEVVQVPQMHASETHAQSHEELSALQGHYLAQVAEQVGFGYRRLTDAASLRDAMLDARLAHREKVPTDLRWCPALLALLLLVWRFLPGTAVSSASMRFGARVWPGVDRSAGGVSRRSAPSVPRGPPTSLATRTLTRPRRADP
;
A
#
# COMPACT_ATOMS: atom_id res chain seq x y z
N MET A 1 -38.06 -46.91 -27.80
CA MET A 1 -38.98 -45.98 -27.08
C MET A 1 -38.92 -46.05 -25.55
N ILE A 2 -38.19 -47.00 -24.93
CA ILE A 2 -38.16 -47.16 -23.46
C ILE A 2 -37.13 -46.22 -22.77
N LEU A 3 -36.11 -45.76 -23.50
CA LEU A 3 -35.09 -44.82 -22.98
C LEU A 3 -35.63 -43.39 -22.74
N GLY A 4 -36.61 -42.96 -23.54
CA GLY A 4 -37.16 -41.58 -23.46
C GLY A 4 -38.09 -41.34 -22.27
N ALA A 5 -38.73 -42.39 -21.75
CA ALA A 5 -39.65 -42.29 -20.61
C ALA A 5 -38.90 -42.23 -19.26
N GLN A 6 -37.78 -42.97 -19.12
CA GLN A 6 -36.95 -42.91 -17.91
C GLN A 6 -36.17 -41.59 -17.79
N MET A 7 -35.69 -41.02 -18.90
CA MET A 7 -35.09 -39.68 -18.90
C MET A 7 -36.08 -38.59 -18.44
N ARG A 8 -37.37 -38.72 -18.80
CA ARG A 8 -38.43 -37.77 -18.39
C ARG A 8 -38.77 -37.85 -16.90
N GLY A 9 -38.75 -39.03 -16.28
CA GLY A 9 -38.96 -39.20 -14.85
C GLY A 9 -37.80 -38.63 -13.99
N PHE A 10 -36.56 -38.73 -14.48
CA PHE A 10 -35.38 -38.20 -13.80
C PHE A 10 -35.33 -36.67 -13.79
N LEU A 11 -35.92 -36.04 -14.83
CA LEU A 11 -36.05 -34.58 -14.98
C LEU A 11 -37.28 -33.98 -14.26
N ALA A 12 -38.25 -34.80 -13.86
CA ALA A 12 -39.53 -34.33 -13.32
C ALA A 12 -39.53 -34.06 -11.79
N GLY A 13 -38.48 -34.44 -11.06
CA GLY A 13 -38.35 -34.23 -9.61
C GLY A 13 -37.07 -33.49 -9.21
N ARG A 14 -36.90 -33.20 -7.92
CA ARG A 14 -35.72 -32.50 -7.34
C ARG A 14 -34.37 -33.19 -7.65
N HIS A 15 -34.35 -34.38 -8.27
CA HIS A 15 -33.16 -35.14 -8.69
C HIS A 15 -32.39 -34.53 -9.87
N TRP A 16 -33.01 -33.68 -10.69
CA TRP A 16 -32.27 -32.97 -11.75
C TRP A 16 -31.19 -32.04 -11.14
N MET A 17 -31.43 -31.52 -9.93
CA MET A 17 -30.51 -30.62 -9.22
C MET A 17 -29.19 -31.33 -8.85
N THR A 18 -29.23 -32.62 -8.53
CA THR A 18 -28.01 -33.39 -8.21
C THR A 18 -27.17 -33.67 -9.45
N VAL A 19 -27.81 -33.93 -10.59
CA VAL A 19 -27.10 -34.09 -11.87
C VAL A 19 -26.51 -32.77 -12.32
N ALA A 20 -27.28 -31.68 -12.23
CA ALA A 20 -26.79 -30.34 -12.55
C ALA A 20 -25.61 -29.93 -11.65
N ALA A 21 -25.67 -30.21 -10.35
CA ALA A 21 -24.56 -29.97 -9.43
C ALA A 21 -23.32 -30.80 -9.79
N LEU A 22 -23.48 -32.09 -10.13
CA LEU A 22 -22.36 -32.93 -10.57
C LEU A 22 -21.69 -32.37 -11.83
N VAL A 23 -22.49 -31.97 -12.83
CA VAL A 23 -21.96 -31.36 -14.06
C VAL A 23 -21.21 -30.07 -13.76
N LEU A 24 -21.74 -29.21 -12.89
CA LEU A 24 -21.07 -27.97 -12.48
C LEU A 24 -19.76 -28.23 -11.72
N LEU A 25 -19.72 -29.25 -10.86
CA LEU A 25 -18.48 -29.66 -10.19
C LEU A 25 -17.44 -30.20 -11.18
N LEU A 26 -17.85 -31.03 -12.15
CA LEU A 26 -16.96 -31.48 -13.21
C LEU A 26 -16.43 -30.31 -14.04
N MET A 27 -17.29 -29.35 -14.38
CA MET A 27 -16.89 -28.12 -15.06
C MET A 27 -15.90 -27.30 -14.22
N ALA A 28 -16.10 -27.19 -12.90
CA ALA A 28 -15.16 -26.51 -12.00
C ALA A 28 -13.76 -27.15 -11.99
N LEU A 29 -13.67 -28.48 -12.16
CA LEU A 29 -12.38 -29.18 -12.22
C LEU A 29 -11.65 -28.96 -13.55
N THR A 30 -12.39 -28.83 -14.66
CA THR A 30 -11.80 -28.73 -16.01
C THR A 30 -11.67 -27.31 -16.54
N LEU A 31 -12.26 -26.30 -15.87
CA LEU A 31 -12.23 -24.91 -16.34
C LEU A 31 -10.80 -24.35 -16.31
N PRO A 32 -10.23 -23.93 -17.46
CA PRO A 32 -8.94 -23.26 -17.48
C PRO A 32 -9.07 -21.83 -16.90
N PRO A 33 -7.97 -21.23 -16.42
CA PRO A 33 -7.95 -19.83 -16.01
C PRO A 33 -8.44 -18.93 -17.13
N VAL A 34 -9.32 -17.98 -16.82
CA VAL A 34 -9.87 -17.03 -17.79
C VAL A 34 -9.07 -15.75 -17.73
N THR A 35 -8.58 -15.27 -18.87
CA THR A 35 -7.82 -14.01 -18.94
C THR A 35 -8.77 -12.83 -18.80
N LEU A 36 -8.68 -12.11 -17.69
CA LEU A 36 -9.48 -10.91 -17.43
C LEU A 36 -8.56 -9.68 -17.34
N PRO A 37 -8.98 -8.53 -17.90
CA PRO A 37 -8.25 -7.29 -17.73
C PRO A 37 -8.37 -6.82 -16.27
N ARG A 38 -7.23 -6.54 -15.62
CA ARG A 38 -7.18 -5.93 -14.30
C ARG A 38 -6.20 -4.76 -14.27
N ASN A 39 -6.43 -3.84 -13.34
CA ASN A 39 -5.45 -2.81 -13.03
C ASN A 39 -4.34 -3.46 -12.21
N ALA A 40 -3.14 -3.45 -12.73
CA ALA A 40 -1.94 -4.02 -12.13
C ALA A 40 -0.79 -3.03 -12.27
N SER A 41 0.26 -3.22 -11.48
CA SER A 41 1.43 -2.35 -11.50
C SER A 41 2.71 -3.18 -11.57
N SER A 42 3.69 -2.68 -12.31
CA SER A 42 5.03 -3.26 -12.39
C SER A 42 6.00 -2.41 -11.59
N TYR A 43 6.71 -3.00 -10.64
CA TYR A 43 7.61 -2.31 -9.73
C TYR A 43 9.01 -2.90 -9.73
N ILE A 44 10.00 -2.02 -9.58
CA ILE A 44 11.34 -2.37 -9.12
C ILE A 44 11.52 -1.70 -7.77
N VAL A 45 11.54 -2.52 -6.72
CA VAL A 45 11.73 -2.06 -5.35
C VAL A 45 13.22 -2.07 -5.05
N THR A 46 13.80 -0.88 -4.89
CA THR A 46 15.20 -0.69 -4.52
C THR A 46 15.30 -0.49 -3.03
N LEU A 47 15.98 -1.41 -2.34
CA LEU A 47 16.25 -1.33 -0.91
C LEU A 47 17.66 -0.78 -0.69
N ASP A 48 17.75 0.30 0.08
CA ASP A 48 19.03 0.78 0.59
C ASP A 48 19.61 -0.23 1.60
N ILE A 49 20.82 -0.71 1.32
CA ILE A 49 21.55 -1.68 2.16
C ILE A 49 22.82 -1.07 2.77
N THR A 50 22.92 0.26 2.81
CA THR A 50 24.02 0.98 3.46
C THR A 50 23.96 0.86 4.99
N GLN A 51 25.04 1.24 5.68
CA GLN A 51 25.15 1.00 7.13
C GLN A 51 24.17 1.80 7.97
N SER A 52 23.73 2.98 7.51
CA SER A 52 22.69 3.75 8.22
C SER A 52 21.36 2.98 8.29
N MET A 53 21.10 2.06 7.35
CA MET A 53 19.94 1.19 7.36
C MET A 53 20.03 0.04 8.38
N ASP A 54 21.21 -0.19 8.98
CA ASP A 54 21.40 -1.14 10.09
C ASP A 54 21.02 -0.53 11.45
N VAL A 55 20.73 0.78 11.53
CA VAL A 55 20.32 1.47 12.77
C VAL A 55 19.02 0.89 13.31
N GLU A 56 19.00 0.57 14.61
CA GLU A 56 17.88 -0.07 15.33
C GLU A 56 17.00 0.96 16.06
N ASP A 57 16.38 1.87 15.30
CA ASP A 57 15.56 2.97 15.82
C ASP A 57 14.05 2.80 15.55
N LEU A 58 13.65 1.64 15.01
CA LEU A 58 12.25 1.29 14.74
C LEU A 58 11.82 0.09 15.58
N VAL A 59 10.51 -0.04 15.80
CA VAL A 59 9.93 -1.13 16.60
C VAL A 59 9.04 -1.97 15.71
N LEU A 60 9.26 -3.29 15.73
CA LEU A 60 8.41 -4.27 15.08
C LEU A 60 8.07 -5.38 16.09
N ASN A 61 6.78 -5.65 16.29
CA ASN A 61 6.30 -6.63 17.27
C ASN A 61 6.85 -6.42 18.69
N GLY A 62 7.02 -5.15 19.10
CA GLY A 62 7.52 -4.78 20.42
C GLY A 62 9.04 -4.91 20.61
N ALA A 63 9.79 -5.32 19.58
CA ALA A 63 11.26 -5.39 19.62
C ALA A 63 11.88 -4.29 18.74
N PRO A 64 13.01 -3.69 19.17
CA PRO A 64 13.79 -2.81 18.32
C PRO A 64 14.35 -3.60 17.13
N VAL A 65 14.23 -3.05 15.93
CA VAL A 65 14.70 -3.65 14.68
C VAL A 65 15.38 -2.62 13.82
N SER A 66 16.27 -3.08 12.93
CA SER A 66 16.90 -2.17 11.98
C SER A 66 15.92 -1.62 10.95
N ARG A 67 16.24 -0.46 10.37
CA ARG A 67 15.47 0.16 9.29
C ARG A 67 15.28 -0.79 8.10
N LEU A 68 16.33 -1.53 7.71
CA LEU A 68 16.24 -2.51 6.64
C LEU A 68 15.30 -3.69 7.01
N VAL A 69 15.37 -4.18 8.24
CA VAL A 69 14.44 -5.24 8.72
C VAL A 69 13.00 -4.75 8.69
N PHE A 70 12.76 -3.52 9.14
CA PHE A 70 11.44 -2.90 9.11
C PHE A 70 10.92 -2.73 7.68
N ALA A 71 11.75 -2.24 6.77
CA ALA A 71 11.44 -2.11 5.34
C ALA A 71 11.05 -3.45 4.69
N ARG A 72 11.82 -4.51 4.95
CA ARG A 72 11.49 -5.86 4.45
C ARG A 72 10.18 -6.38 5.04
N ALA A 73 9.93 -6.15 6.33
CA ALA A 73 8.68 -6.58 6.97
C ALA A 73 7.46 -5.86 6.37
N ALA A 74 7.54 -4.54 6.18
CA ALA A 74 6.51 -3.75 5.52
C ALA A 74 6.28 -4.21 4.08
N MET A 75 7.36 -4.52 3.34
CA MET A 75 7.27 -5.03 1.96
C MET A 75 6.61 -6.41 1.90
N ARG A 76 6.93 -7.33 2.83
CA ARG A 76 6.27 -8.64 2.92
C ARG A 76 4.75 -8.50 3.04
N GLU A 77 4.29 -7.59 3.90
CA GLU A 77 2.86 -7.36 4.10
C GLU A 77 2.22 -6.62 2.92
N ALA A 78 2.93 -5.66 2.31
CA ALA A 78 2.45 -4.96 1.11
C ALA A 78 2.30 -5.90 -0.09
N LEU A 79 3.23 -6.85 -0.29
CA LEU A 79 3.15 -7.86 -1.37
C LEU A 79 1.84 -8.65 -1.32
N GLY A 80 1.40 -9.05 -0.12
CA GLY A 80 0.16 -9.83 0.06
C GLY A 80 -1.12 -9.06 -0.27
N GLN A 81 -1.02 -7.74 -0.46
CA GLN A 81 -2.13 -6.84 -0.72
C GLN A 81 -2.13 -6.30 -2.16
N LEU A 82 -1.13 -6.64 -2.97
CA LEU A 82 -1.08 -6.25 -4.38
C LEU A 82 -2.08 -7.08 -5.21
N PRO A 83 -2.76 -6.46 -6.19
CA PRO A 83 -3.65 -7.20 -7.07
C PRO A 83 -2.85 -8.17 -7.96
N CYS A 84 -3.36 -9.39 -8.13
CA CYS A 84 -2.78 -10.36 -9.06
C CYS A 84 -2.63 -9.78 -10.47
N GLY A 85 -1.53 -10.13 -11.12
CA GLY A 85 -1.05 -9.49 -12.35
C GLY A 85 -0.02 -8.39 -12.12
N SER A 86 0.09 -7.87 -10.89
CA SER A 86 1.19 -6.97 -10.55
C SER A 86 2.51 -7.70 -10.62
N LYS A 87 3.56 -7.00 -11.06
CA LYS A 87 4.92 -7.55 -11.16
C LYS A 87 5.83 -6.82 -10.19
N VAL A 88 6.68 -7.55 -9.47
CA VAL A 88 7.64 -6.97 -8.54
C VAL A 88 9.01 -7.56 -8.81
N GLY A 89 9.99 -6.69 -8.94
CA GLY A 89 11.42 -7.01 -9.01
C GLY A 89 12.15 -6.39 -7.83
N TRP A 90 13.29 -7.00 -7.48
CA TRP A 90 14.14 -6.53 -6.40
C TRP A 90 15.37 -5.83 -6.95
N SER A 91 15.75 -4.76 -6.28
CA SER A 91 16.97 -4.01 -6.52
C SER A 91 17.56 -3.65 -5.16
N ALA A 92 18.88 -3.53 -5.10
CA ALA A 92 19.58 -3.05 -3.91
C ALA A 92 20.44 -1.84 -4.27
N PHE A 93 20.58 -0.93 -3.31
CA PHE A 93 21.38 0.28 -3.43
C PHE A 93 22.48 0.31 -2.37
N THR A 94 23.69 0.65 -2.80
CA THR A 94 24.82 0.93 -1.90
C THR A 94 25.84 1.83 -2.62
N GLY A 95 26.50 2.71 -1.88
CA GLY A 95 27.40 3.69 -2.46
C GLY A 95 26.62 4.67 -3.31
N GLN A 96 26.74 4.52 -4.62
CA GLN A 96 26.15 5.45 -5.61
C GLN A 96 25.41 4.70 -6.73
N ARG A 97 25.18 3.39 -6.57
CA ARG A 97 24.60 2.55 -7.63
C ARG A 97 23.53 1.63 -7.09
N SER A 98 22.50 1.47 -7.90
CA SER A 98 21.42 0.51 -7.71
C SER A 98 21.61 -0.63 -8.70
N PHE A 99 21.45 -1.87 -8.25
CA PHE A 99 21.62 -3.07 -9.07
C PHE A 99 20.41 -3.98 -8.96
N LEU A 100 19.99 -4.51 -10.11
CA LEU A 100 18.87 -5.44 -10.20
C LEU A 100 19.27 -6.79 -9.61
N LEU A 101 18.53 -7.24 -8.60
CA LEU A 101 18.66 -8.56 -7.99
C LEU A 101 17.71 -9.58 -8.64
N LEU A 102 16.51 -9.13 -8.98
CA LEU A 102 15.45 -9.94 -9.56
C LEU A 102 14.64 -9.07 -10.52
N SER A 103 14.47 -9.52 -11.77
CA SER A 103 13.58 -8.84 -12.72
C SER A 103 12.11 -8.93 -12.26
N PRO A 104 11.24 -7.97 -12.66
CA PRO A 104 9.85 -8.00 -12.24
C PRO A 104 9.12 -9.30 -12.64
N VAL A 105 8.69 -10.07 -11.64
CA VAL A 105 7.89 -11.29 -11.82
C VAL A 105 6.49 -11.12 -11.22
N GLU A 106 5.51 -11.84 -11.76
CA GLU A 106 4.12 -11.73 -11.31
C GLU A 106 3.97 -12.20 -9.86
N VAL A 107 3.29 -11.39 -9.04
CA VAL A 107 3.26 -11.56 -7.59
C VAL A 107 2.50 -12.81 -7.16
N CYS A 108 1.28 -13.07 -7.64
CA CYS A 108 0.45 -14.15 -7.11
C CYS A 108 0.99 -15.54 -7.45
N GLY A 109 1.58 -15.73 -8.63
CA GLY A 109 2.18 -16.98 -9.08
C GLY A 109 3.58 -17.22 -8.52
N ASN A 110 4.27 -16.19 -8.02
CA ASN A 110 5.64 -16.28 -7.50
C ASN A 110 5.77 -15.74 -6.06
N TYR A 111 4.67 -15.69 -5.31
CA TYR A 111 4.61 -15.04 -3.99
C TYR A 111 5.67 -15.58 -3.03
N ASP A 112 5.75 -16.90 -2.88
CA ASP A 112 6.71 -17.54 -1.97
C ASP A 112 8.17 -17.30 -2.40
N ALA A 113 8.43 -17.28 -3.71
CA ALA A 113 9.77 -17.00 -4.25
C ALA A 113 10.18 -15.53 -4.05
N LEU A 114 9.23 -14.61 -4.19
CA LEU A 114 9.42 -13.18 -3.91
C LEU A 114 9.72 -12.96 -2.42
N LEU A 115 9.01 -13.63 -1.52
CA LEU A 115 9.27 -13.57 -0.08
C LEU A 115 10.63 -14.16 0.29
N ALA A 116 10.93 -15.37 -0.20
CA ALA A 116 12.20 -16.03 0.09
C ALA A 116 13.41 -15.25 -0.45
N SER A 117 13.26 -14.58 -1.60
CA SER A 117 14.32 -13.71 -2.14
C SER A 117 14.44 -12.39 -1.36
N LEU A 118 13.33 -11.78 -0.96
CA LEU A 118 13.32 -10.59 -0.09
C LEU A 118 14.06 -10.85 1.23
N ASP A 119 13.86 -12.02 1.83
CA ASP A 119 14.50 -12.42 3.10
C ASP A 119 16.03 -12.52 3.01
N ARG A 120 16.58 -12.67 1.80
CA ARG A 120 18.02 -12.73 1.55
C ARG A 120 18.66 -11.37 1.30
N ILE A 121 17.87 -10.30 1.20
CA ILE A 121 18.38 -8.95 0.98
C ILE A 121 18.88 -8.40 2.31
N ASP A 122 20.19 -8.38 2.51
CA ASP A 122 20.81 -7.82 3.72
C ASP A 122 22.10 -7.04 3.43
N GLY A 123 22.64 -6.40 4.47
CA GLY A 123 23.84 -5.58 4.40
C GLY A 123 25.11 -6.32 3.99
N ARG A 124 25.16 -7.67 3.98
CA ARG A 124 26.35 -8.43 3.53
C ARG A 124 26.56 -8.35 2.03
N MET A 125 25.54 -7.93 1.29
CA MET A 125 25.63 -7.70 -0.16
C MET A 125 26.31 -6.36 -0.50
N ARG A 126 26.59 -5.51 0.49
CA ARG A 126 27.21 -4.20 0.25
C ARG A 126 28.70 -4.35 -0.05
N TRP A 127 29.20 -3.60 -1.04
CA TRP A 127 30.64 -3.47 -1.29
C TRP A 127 31.23 -2.20 -0.66
N THR A 128 30.37 -1.29 -0.21
CA THR A 128 30.76 -0.03 0.43
C THR A 128 29.75 0.35 1.52
N ASN A 129 30.17 1.22 2.43
CA ASN A 129 29.38 1.62 3.60
C ASN A 129 28.74 3.02 3.46
N TYR A 130 29.15 3.78 2.45
CA TYR A 130 28.66 5.15 2.22
C TYR A 130 27.47 5.18 1.25
N SER A 131 26.81 6.33 1.14
CA SER A 131 25.61 6.58 0.34
C SER A 131 25.71 7.90 -0.43
N ARG A 132 25.29 7.87 -1.70
CA ARG A 132 25.02 9.01 -2.61
C ARG A 132 23.65 8.78 -3.25
N ILE A 133 22.60 9.15 -2.55
CA ILE A 133 21.19 8.87 -2.85
C ILE A 133 20.72 9.74 -4.00
N ALA A 134 20.83 11.07 -3.89
CA ALA A 134 20.31 11.98 -4.93
C ALA A 134 21.12 11.91 -6.23
N GLU A 135 22.43 12.10 -6.15
CA GLU A 135 23.29 12.19 -7.35
C GLU A 135 23.41 10.84 -8.09
N GLY A 136 23.36 9.73 -7.36
CA GLY A 136 23.69 8.41 -7.88
C GLY A 136 22.57 7.39 -7.72
N GLY A 137 22.08 7.18 -6.50
CA GLY A 137 21.19 6.08 -6.15
C GLY A 137 19.86 6.08 -6.89
N VAL A 138 19.09 7.17 -6.75
CA VAL A 138 17.77 7.29 -7.38
C VAL A 138 17.90 7.27 -8.90
N TYR A 139 18.87 8.00 -9.44
CA TYR A 139 19.13 8.01 -10.89
C TYR A 139 19.55 6.63 -11.41
N SER A 140 20.41 5.91 -10.69
CA SER A 140 20.81 4.55 -11.03
C SER A 140 19.62 3.60 -11.00
N ALA A 141 18.69 3.75 -10.05
CA ALA A 141 17.47 2.93 -9.99
C ALA A 141 16.55 3.21 -11.19
N VAL A 142 16.37 4.47 -11.56
CA VAL A 142 15.62 4.87 -12.77
C VAL A 142 16.25 4.27 -14.02
N ARG A 143 17.59 4.33 -14.16
CA ARG A 143 18.29 3.73 -15.30
C ARG A 143 18.10 2.22 -15.39
N VAL A 144 18.14 1.51 -14.25
CA VAL A 144 17.86 0.07 -14.20
C VAL A 144 16.43 -0.21 -14.69
N ALA A 145 15.45 0.59 -14.24
CA ALA A 145 14.07 0.46 -14.68
C ALA A 145 13.88 0.71 -16.18
N GLN A 146 14.54 1.74 -16.73
CA GLN A 146 14.51 2.06 -18.16
C GLN A 146 15.16 0.97 -19.01
N ALA A 147 16.29 0.41 -18.55
CA ALA A 147 17.01 -0.63 -19.28
C ALA A 147 16.22 -1.93 -19.45
N LEU A 148 15.29 -2.22 -18.53
CA LEU A 148 14.39 -3.38 -18.64
C LEU A 148 13.29 -3.17 -19.70
N GLY A 149 12.89 -1.93 -20.00
CA GLY A 149 11.92 -1.61 -21.04
C GLY A 149 10.45 -1.94 -20.71
N ASP A 150 10.16 -2.59 -19.58
CA ASP A 150 8.82 -3.09 -19.22
C ASP A 150 7.88 -2.04 -18.56
N GLY A 151 8.24 -0.76 -18.62
CA GLY A 151 7.44 0.31 -18.00
C GLY A 151 7.33 0.23 -16.47
N ALA A 152 8.27 -0.47 -15.82
CA ALA A 152 8.28 -0.64 -14.37
C ALA A 152 8.52 0.70 -13.65
N SER A 153 7.69 0.95 -12.64
CA SER A 153 7.85 2.09 -11.73
C SER A 153 8.87 1.77 -10.64
N VAL A 154 9.55 2.79 -10.11
CA VAL A 154 10.57 2.61 -9.07
C VAL A 154 9.96 2.88 -7.69
N VAL A 155 10.24 2.00 -6.73
CA VAL A 155 10.00 2.27 -5.31
C VAL A 155 11.34 2.20 -4.61
N PHE A 156 11.86 3.33 -4.13
CA PHE A 156 13.19 3.40 -3.54
C PHE A 156 13.06 3.66 -2.04
N VAL A 157 13.53 2.72 -1.22
CA VAL A 157 13.39 2.74 0.23
C VAL A 157 14.74 3.06 0.87
N THR A 158 14.83 4.15 1.62
CA THR A 158 16.08 4.67 2.22
C THR A 158 15.80 5.56 3.43
N ASP A 159 16.79 5.78 4.28
CA ASP A 159 16.74 6.78 5.35
C ASP A 159 17.17 8.19 4.89
N GLY A 160 17.75 8.31 3.70
CA GLY A 160 18.17 9.61 3.16
C GLY A 160 19.51 10.12 3.70
N GLN A 161 20.27 9.32 4.47
CA GLN A 161 21.61 9.71 4.91
C GLN A 161 22.55 9.77 3.71
N GLU A 162 23.25 10.88 3.53
CA GLU A 162 24.29 11.03 2.50
C GLU A 162 25.68 10.97 3.15
N ALA A 163 26.58 10.16 2.57
CA ALA A 163 27.95 10.00 3.04
C ALA A 163 28.93 10.05 1.84
N PRO A 164 29.82 11.05 1.75
CA PRO A 164 29.98 12.18 2.66
C PRO A 164 28.74 13.10 2.68
N PRO A 165 28.52 13.85 3.77
CA PRO A 165 27.36 14.72 3.91
C PRO A 165 27.35 15.82 2.85
N LEU A 166 26.16 16.16 2.39
CA LEU A 166 25.97 17.25 1.44
C LEU A 166 26.26 18.59 2.12
N LEU A 167 27.03 19.44 1.45
CA LEU A 167 27.21 20.81 1.89
C LEU A 167 25.91 21.61 1.65
N PRO A 168 25.52 22.53 2.55
CA PRO A 168 24.32 23.35 2.37
C PRO A 168 24.28 24.13 1.04
N SER A 169 25.44 24.45 0.45
CA SER A 169 25.58 25.13 -0.84
C SER A 169 25.33 24.23 -2.06
N ASP A 170 25.39 22.91 -1.88
CA ASP A 170 25.41 21.90 -2.94
C ASP A 170 24.10 21.10 -3.02
N ALA A 171 23.31 21.14 -1.95
CA ALA A 171 22.12 20.30 -1.75
C ALA A 171 21.03 20.40 -2.85
N LEU A 172 21.07 21.40 -3.74
CA LEU A 172 20.02 21.61 -4.77
C LEU A 172 20.53 22.15 -6.11
N LYS A 173 21.82 22.07 -6.44
CA LYS A 173 22.38 22.74 -7.65
C LYS A 173 22.35 21.93 -8.95
N GLN A 174 21.79 20.73 -8.98
CA GLN A 174 21.74 19.96 -10.22
C GLN A 174 20.36 20.08 -10.87
N ASP A 175 20.37 20.43 -12.16
CA ASP A 175 19.21 20.41 -13.05
C ASP A 175 18.87 18.92 -13.30
N ILE A 176 18.19 18.32 -12.32
CA ILE A 176 17.80 16.91 -12.40
C ILE A 176 16.69 16.81 -13.44
N ASN A 177 17.01 16.22 -14.59
CA ASN A 177 16.02 15.98 -15.63
C ASN A 177 14.91 15.08 -15.04
N PRO A 178 13.64 15.52 -15.04
CA PRO A 178 12.54 14.75 -14.47
C PRO A 178 12.52 13.33 -15.04
N ALA A 179 12.33 12.35 -14.17
CA ALA A 179 12.39 10.96 -14.55
C ALA A 179 11.24 10.64 -15.52
N HIS A 180 11.56 10.05 -16.67
CA HIS A 180 10.56 9.42 -17.55
C HIS A 180 9.91 8.18 -16.92
N VAL A 181 10.42 7.75 -15.76
CA VAL A 181 9.90 6.64 -14.96
C VAL A 181 9.18 7.23 -13.77
N LYS A 182 7.97 6.76 -13.49
CA LYS A 182 7.22 7.16 -12.30
C LYS A 182 7.71 6.36 -11.09
N GLY A 183 7.57 6.91 -9.90
CA GLY A 183 7.98 6.19 -8.71
C GLY A 183 7.69 6.87 -7.40
N TRP A 184 8.16 6.23 -6.33
CA TRP A 184 8.07 6.69 -4.95
C TRP A 184 9.43 6.61 -4.27
N LEU A 185 9.78 7.67 -3.52
CA LEU A 185 10.79 7.62 -2.47
C LEU A 185 10.11 7.35 -1.14
N ILE A 186 10.55 6.29 -0.48
CA ILE A 186 10.00 5.79 0.77
C ILE A 186 11.05 6.00 1.88
N GLY A 187 10.80 6.96 2.75
CA GLY A 187 11.69 7.31 3.86
C GLY A 187 11.51 6.39 5.06
N VAL A 188 12.55 5.69 5.51
CA VAL A 188 12.50 4.80 6.69
C VAL A 188 13.48 5.26 7.77
N GLY A 189 13.05 5.25 9.04
CA GLY A 189 13.88 5.62 10.18
C GLY A 189 13.17 6.53 11.19
N GLY A 190 13.78 6.66 12.36
CA GLY A 190 13.37 7.57 13.42
C GLY A 190 13.80 9.02 13.14
N ASP A 191 13.15 9.96 13.80
CA ASP A 191 13.50 11.40 13.69
C ASP A 191 14.68 11.79 14.60
N GLN A 192 15.00 10.94 15.58
CA GLN A 192 16.11 11.17 16.51
C GLN A 192 17.38 10.52 15.97
N PRO A 193 18.52 11.24 15.95
CA PRO A 193 19.80 10.66 15.58
C PRO A 193 20.15 9.47 16.48
N ALA A 194 20.45 8.34 15.86
CA ALA A 194 20.82 7.10 16.54
C ALA A 194 22.16 6.57 15.99
N PRO A 195 22.98 5.92 16.84
CA PRO A 195 24.33 5.52 16.46
C PRO A 195 24.32 4.42 15.40
N ILE A 196 25.16 4.57 14.38
CA ILE A 196 25.25 3.63 13.26
C ILE A 196 26.07 2.40 13.68
N PRO A 197 25.48 1.19 13.68
CA PRO A 197 26.23 -0.02 14.00
C PRO A 197 27.30 -0.31 12.95
N ARG A 198 28.51 -0.62 13.39
CA ARG A 198 29.57 -1.14 12.54
C ARG A 198 29.42 -2.65 12.46
N THR A 199 29.30 -3.19 11.25
CA THR A 199 29.17 -4.63 11.00
C THR A 199 30.32 -5.16 10.13
N ASP A 200 30.82 -6.35 10.45
CA ASP A 200 31.86 -7.04 9.67
C ASP A 200 31.31 -7.65 8.37
N ALA A 201 32.17 -8.30 7.58
CA ALA A 201 31.77 -8.94 6.32
C ALA A 201 30.80 -10.13 6.50
N ALA A 202 30.77 -10.74 7.69
CA ALA A 202 29.83 -11.80 8.03
C ALA A 202 28.48 -11.25 8.52
N GLY A 203 28.37 -9.92 8.72
CA GLY A 203 27.19 -9.23 9.22
C GLY A 203 27.13 -9.13 10.74
N ASN A 204 28.20 -9.50 11.47
CA ASN A 204 28.23 -9.38 12.92
C ASN A 204 28.54 -7.94 13.34
N ARG A 205 27.86 -7.44 14.38
CA ARG A 205 28.16 -6.13 14.96
C ARG A 205 29.52 -6.16 15.65
N THR A 206 30.41 -5.26 15.26
CA THR A 206 31.74 -5.06 15.85
C THR A 206 31.84 -3.80 16.72
N GLY A 207 30.80 -2.96 16.69
CA GLY A 207 30.72 -1.74 17.52
C GLY A 207 29.78 -0.71 16.89
N TYR A 208 30.06 0.56 17.15
CA TYR A 208 29.40 1.71 16.54
C TYR A 208 30.45 2.67 16.00
N TRP A 209 30.14 3.34 14.89
CA TRP A 209 30.99 4.38 14.35
C TRP A 209 31.19 5.51 15.36
N GLN A 210 32.40 6.04 15.43
CA GLN A 210 32.73 7.21 16.23
C GLN A 210 32.90 8.44 15.33
N ALA A 211 32.71 9.63 15.90
CA ALA A 211 32.80 10.89 15.17
C ALA A 211 34.14 11.08 14.43
N GLY A 212 35.25 10.58 14.98
CA GLY A 212 36.57 10.65 14.36
C GLY A 212 36.84 9.60 13.26
N GLU A 213 35.93 8.66 13.06
CA GLU A 213 36.05 7.58 12.06
C GLU A 213 35.24 7.85 10.78
N VAL A 214 34.45 8.93 10.76
CA VAL A 214 33.58 9.30 9.66
C VAL A 214 33.90 10.70 9.15
N VAL A 215 33.58 10.97 7.88
CA VAL A 215 33.78 12.30 7.29
C VAL A 215 32.69 13.23 7.80
N GLN A 216 33.08 14.21 8.62
CA GLN A 216 32.19 15.23 9.15
C GLN A 216 32.03 16.40 8.19
N VAL A 217 30.91 17.14 8.30
CA VAL A 217 30.77 18.43 7.63
C VAL A 217 31.85 19.39 8.16
N PRO A 218 32.69 20.00 7.31
CA PRO A 218 33.72 20.93 7.77
C PRO A 218 33.12 22.12 8.50
N GLN A 219 33.73 22.53 9.63
CA GLN A 219 33.24 23.64 10.46
C GLN A 219 33.12 24.98 9.71
N MET A 220 33.92 25.22 8.67
CA MET A 220 33.81 26.43 7.84
C MET A 220 32.50 26.51 7.04
N HIS A 221 31.82 25.37 6.85
CA HIS A 221 30.50 25.29 6.20
C HIS A 221 29.37 25.09 7.21
N ALA A 222 29.69 24.83 8.49
CA ALA A 222 28.74 24.96 9.58
C ALA A 222 28.54 26.46 9.85
N SER A 223 27.33 26.98 9.65
CA SER A 223 26.96 28.33 10.11
C SER A 223 27.28 28.48 11.60
N GLU A 224 27.43 29.70 12.12
CA GLU A 224 27.64 29.96 13.57
C GLU A 224 26.53 29.34 14.47
N THR A 225 25.41 28.94 13.85
CA THR A 225 24.26 28.24 14.45
C THR A 225 24.22 26.73 14.22
N HIS A 226 25.06 26.17 13.35
CA HIS A 226 25.12 24.73 13.12
C HIS A 226 26.00 24.06 14.17
N ALA A 227 25.36 23.23 14.99
CA ALA A 227 26.03 22.31 15.91
C ALA A 227 27.08 21.47 15.19
N GLN A 228 28.05 20.97 15.95
CA GLN A 228 29.03 19.98 15.52
C GLN A 228 28.35 18.90 14.66
N SER A 229 28.94 18.57 13.51
CA SER A 229 28.44 17.50 12.63
C SER A 229 28.59 16.16 13.37
N HIS A 230 27.58 15.30 13.18
CA HIS A 230 27.43 14.02 13.86
C HIS A 230 27.12 12.91 12.85
N GLU A 231 27.94 12.76 11.82
CA GLU A 231 27.71 11.76 10.76
C GLU A 231 27.86 10.30 11.24
N GLU A 232 28.34 10.09 12.47
CA GLU A 232 28.34 8.79 13.14
C GLU A 232 26.95 8.38 13.64
N LEU A 233 26.02 9.34 13.68
CA LEU A 233 24.61 9.17 13.99
C LEU A 233 23.80 9.32 12.71
N SER A 234 22.71 8.56 12.61
CA SER A 234 21.78 8.70 11.51
C SER A 234 20.35 8.87 12.00
N ALA A 235 19.60 9.73 11.32
CA ALA A 235 18.17 9.91 11.45
C ALA A 235 17.54 9.93 10.05
N LEU A 236 16.23 9.75 9.97
CA LEU A 236 15.50 9.91 8.73
C LEU A 236 15.60 11.35 8.20
N GLN A 237 16.16 11.51 7.00
CA GLN A 237 16.26 12.78 6.30
C GLN A 237 15.00 13.05 5.47
N GLY A 238 13.84 13.10 6.13
CA GLY A 238 12.55 13.11 5.43
C GLY A 238 12.30 14.35 4.56
N HIS A 239 12.69 15.54 5.04
CA HIS A 239 12.55 16.78 4.27
C HIS A 239 13.44 16.77 3.01
N TYR A 240 14.68 16.30 3.16
CA TYR A 240 15.60 16.12 2.05
C TYR A 240 15.06 15.13 1.01
N LEU A 241 14.58 13.96 1.45
CA LEU A 241 13.99 12.96 0.54
C LEU A 241 12.75 13.50 -0.19
N ALA A 242 11.94 14.34 0.45
CA ALA A 242 10.81 15.00 -0.20
C ALA A 242 11.25 15.95 -1.31
N GLN A 243 12.31 16.74 -1.07
CA GLN A 243 12.90 17.62 -2.10
C GLN A 243 13.48 16.84 -3.27
N VAL A 244 14.22 15.76 -2.99
CA VAL A 244 14.75 14.88 -4.04
C VAL A 244 13.61 14.26 -4.86
N ALA A 245 12.53 13.81 -4.19
CA ALA A 245 11.36 13.25 -4.86
C ALA A 245 10.71 14.25 -5.82
N GLU A 246 10.53 15.50 -5.38
CA GLU A 246 9.97 16.57 -6.19
C GLU A 246 10.82 16.83 -7.43
N GLN A 247 12.15 16.90 -7.28
CA GLN A 247 13.09 17.12 -8.39
C GLN A 247 13.06 16.01 -9.43
N VAL A 248 12.97 14.74 -9.03
CA VAL A 248 12.89 13.61 -9.97
C VAL A 248 11.48 13.35 -10.50
N GLY A 249 10.45 14.00 -9.95
CA GLY A 249 9.04 13.77 -10.29
C GLY A 249 8.42 12.53 -9.62
N PHE A 250 8.99 12.08 -8.50
CA PHE A 250 8.47 10.97 -7.69
C PHE A 250 7.53 11.48 -6.60
N GLY A 251 6.69 10.59 -6.06
CA GLY A 251 6.04 10.83 -4.79
C GLY A 251 7.01 10.59 -3.62
N TYR A 252 6.84 11.28 -2.50
CA TYR A 252 7.51 10.97 -1.24
C TYR A 252 6.51 10.46 -0.20
N ARG A 253 6.90 9.44 0.56
CA ARG A 253 6.13 8.97 1.71
C ARG A 253 7.06 8.42 2.79
N ARG A 254 6.76 8.69 4.06
CA ARG A 254 7.44 8.05 5.18
C ARG A 254 6.87 6.64 5.42
N LEU A 255 7.75 5.69 5.68
CA LEU A 255 7.43 4.33 6.06
C LEU A 255 7.12 4.28 7.56
N THR A 256 5.85 4.44 7.91
CA THR A 256 5.38 4.33 9.30
C THR A 256 4.94 2.90 9.62
N ASP A 257 4.42 2.20 8.62
CA ASP A 257 3.84 0.85 8.69
C ASP A 257 3.73 0.24 7.29
N ALA A 258 3.27 -1.00 7.19
CA ALA A 258 3.04 -1.65 5.91
C ALA A 258 1.96 -0.97 5.04
N ALA A 259 0.97 -0.32 5.66
CA ALA A 259 -0.10 0.38 4.95
C ALA A 259 0.45 1.57 4.16
N SER A 260 1.40 2.31 4.73
CA SER A 260 2.05 3.44 4.06
C SER A 260 2.77 3.01 2.77
N LEU A 261 3.48 1.88 2.78
CA LEU A 261 4.13 1.33 1.59
C LEU A 261 3.12 0.79 0.58
N ARG A 262 2.13 0.02 1.05
CA ARG A 262 1.05 -0.49 0.21
C ARG A 262 0.34 0.64 -0.53
N ASP A 263 -0.03 1.71 0.15
CA ASP A 263 -0.78 2.81 -0.45
C ASP A 263 0.03 3.52 -1.55
N ALA A 264 1.35 3.62 -1.39
CA ALA A 264 2.25 4.09 -2.45
C ALA A 264 2.27 3.13 -3.65
N MET A 265 2.30 1.82 -3.40
CA MET A 265 2.30 0.79 -4.44
C MET A 265 0.92 0.54 -5.09
N LEU A 266 -0.16 0.99 -4.47
CA LEU A 266 -1.51 0.93 -5.04
C LEU A 266 -1.93 2.26 -5.70
N ASP A 267 -1.00 3.20 -5.85
CA ASP A 267 -1.27 4.47 -6.52
C ASP A 267 -1.76 4.23 -7.96
N ALA A 268 -2.99 4.67 -8.24
CA ALA A 268 -3.62 4.54 -9.53
C ALA A 268 -2.82 5.19 -10.68
N ARG A 269 -1.94 6.15 -10.38
CA ARG A 269 -1.04 6.79 -11.37
C ARG A 269 0.02 5.84 -11.92
N LEU A 270 0.30 4.75 -11.20
CA LEU A 270 1.29 3.72 -11.53
C LEU A 270 0.63 2.44 -12.06
N ALA A 271 -0.70 2.38 -12.07
CA ALA A 271 -1.44 1.23 -12.58
C ALA A 271 -1.55 1.27 -14.11
N HIS A 272 -1.44 0.10 -14.73
CA HIS A 272 -1.74 -0.15 -16.14
C HIS A 272 -2.70 -1.34 -16.25
N ARG A 273 -3.39 -1.46 -17.40
CA ARG A 273 -4.24 -2.63 -17.65
C ARG A 273 -3.38 -3.81 -18.08
N GLU A 274 -3.36 -4.86 -17.28
CA GLU A 274 -2.71 -6.14 -17.59
C GLU A 274 -3.78 -7.22 -17.82
N LYS A 275 -3.51 -8.16 -18.73
CA LYS A 275 -4.34 -9.36 -18.92
C LYS A 275 -3.87 -10.43 -17.96
N VAL A 276 -4.72 -10.78 -16.98
CA VAL A 276 -4.34 -11.67 -15.89
C VAL A 276 -5.14 -12.97 -15.96
N PRO A 277 -4.49 -14.15 -15.96
CA PRO A 277 -5.20 -15.42 -15.82
C PRO A 277 -5.86 -15.47 -14.44
N THR A 278 -7.18 -15.41 -14.41
CA THR A 278 -7.98 -15.41 -13.18
C THR A 278 -8.64 -16.77 -13.00
N ASP A 279 -8.53 -17.34 -11.81
CA ASP A 279 -9.24 -18.57 -11.46
C ASP A 279 -10.73 -18.27 -11.20
N LEU A 280 -11.59 -18.77 -12.09
CA LEU A 280 -13.06 -18.67 -12.01
C LEU A 280 -13.71 -20.00 -11.65
N ARG A 281 -12.96 -21.03 -11.26
CA ARG A 281 -13.48 -22.36 -10.89
C ARG A 281 -14.44 -22.31 -9.70
N TRP A 282 -14.31 -21.30 -8.85
CA TRP A 282 -15.20 -21.07 -7.71
C TRP A 282 -16.64 -20.73 -8.15
N CYS A 283 -16.85 -20.11 -9.31
CA CYS A 283 -18.20 -19.75 -9.79
C CYS A 283 -19.09 -20.99 -10.00
N PRO A 284 -18.70 -21.98 -10.83
CA PRO A 284 -19.49 -23.21 -10.99
C PRO A 284 -19.52 -24.05 -9.72
N ALA A 285 -18.45 -24.07 -8.92
CA ALA A 285 -18.43 -24.78 -7.64
C ALA A 285 -19.45 -24.21 -6.63
N LEU A 286 -19.54 -22.88 -6.52
CA LEU A 286 -20.51 -22.20 -5.66
C LEU A 286 -21.94 -22.45 -6.14
N LEU A 287 -22.18 -22.37 -7.45
CA LEU A 287 -23.49 -22.67 -8.01
C LEU A 287 -23.91 -24.12 -7.75
N ALA A 288 -22.98 -25.07 -7.86
CA ALA A 288 -23.22 -26.47 -7.51
C ALA A 288 -23.58 -26.63 -6.02
N LEU A 289 -22.84 -25.96 -5.13
CA LEU A 289 -23.10 -25.96 -3.70
C LEU A 289 -24.49 -25.40 -3.39
N LEU A 290 -24.87 -24.27 -3.97
CA LEU A 290 -26.20 -23.67 -3.78
C LEU A 290 -27.32 -24.60 -4.25
N LEU A 291 -27.14 -25.30 -5.36
CA LEU A 291 -28.10 -26.31 -5.84
C LEU A 291 -28.25 -27.48 -4.88
N LEU A 292 -27.14 -27.97 -4.30
CA LEU A 292 -27.17 -29.05 -3.32
C LEU A 292 -27.83 -28.60 -2.01
N VAL A 293 -27.48 -27.42 -1.51
CA VAL A 293 -28.11 -26.82 -0.32
C VAL A 293 -29.62 -26.70 -0.56
N TRP A 294 -30.03 -26.09 -1.68
CA TRP A 294 -31.45 -25.98 -2.04
C TRP A 294 -32.12 -27.34 -2.17
N ARG A 295 -31.42 -28.37 -2.68
CA ARG A 295 -31.94 -29.74 -2.80
C ARG A 295 -32.22 -30.40 -1.45
N PHE A 296 -31.41 -30.12 -0.44
CA PHE A 296 -31.50 -30.75 0.88
C PHE A 296 -32.14 -29.88 1.96
N LEU A 297 -32.55 -28.64 1.64
CA LEU A 297 -33.34 -27.82 2.56
C LEU A 297 -34.66 -28.53 2.94
N PRO A 298 -34.91 -28.79 4.24
CA PRO A 298 -36.17 -29.35 4.70
C PRO A 298 -37.30 -28.34 4.49
N GLY A 299 -38.46 -28.79 3.99
CA GLY A 299 -39.60 -27.92 3.65
C GLY A 299 -40.15 -27.09 4.81
N THR A 300 -39.80 -27.44 6.06
CA THR A 300 -40.15 -26.71 7.28
C THR A 300 -39.38 -25.39 7.45
N ALA A 301 -38.19 -25.24 6.86
CA ALA A 301 -37.38 -24.03 6.98
C ALA A 301 -37.90 -22.84 6.14
N VAL A 302 -38.54 -23.14 5.00
CA VAL A 302 -39.07 -22.11 4.08
C VAL A 302 -40.37 -21.50 4.60
N SER A 303 -41.19 -22.26 5.34
CA SER A 303 -42.42 -21.79 5.97
C SER A 303 -42.17 -20.78 7.10
N SER A 304 -41.09 -20.93 7.86
CA SER A 304 -40.74 -20.01 8.96
C SER A 304 -40.12 -18.69 8.50
N ALA A 305 -39.48 -18.67 7.33
CA ALA A 305 -38.84 -17.46 6.79
C ALA A 305 -39.85 -16.50 6.15
N SER A 306 -40.86 -17.02 5.45
CA SER A 306 -41.95 -16.20 4.89
C SER A 306 -42.88 -15.63 5.97
N MET A 307 -43.05 -16.35 7.09
CA MET A 307 -43.89 -15.88 8.21
C MET A 307 -43.23 -14.76 9.03
N ARG A 308 -41.89 -14.65 9.03
CA ARG A 308 -41.15 -13.56 9.69
C ARG A 308 -41.05 -12.27 8.86
N PHE A 309 -41.19 -12.34 7.54
CA PHE A 309 -41.19 -11.15 6.68
C PHE A 309 -42.59 -10.53 6.52
N GLY A 310 -43.67 -11.29 6.69
CA GLY A 310 -45.05 -10.77 6.67
C GLY A 310 -45.50 -10.05 7.94
N ALA A 311 -44.81 -10.25 9.07
CA ALA A 311 -45.24 -9.72 10.38
C ALA A 311 -44.70 -8.33 10.73
N ARG A 312 -44.03 -7.63 9.79
CA ARG A 312 -43.46 -6.29 10.05
C ARG A 312 -44.01 -5.19 9.13
N VAL A 313 -45.14 -5.43 8.47
CA VAL A 313 -45.85 -4.44 7.64
C VAL A 313 -47.34 -4.41 8.03
N TRP A 314 -47.64 -3.84 9.20
CA TRP A 314 -48.84 -3.03 9.48
C TRP A 314 -48.96 -2.73 10.98
N PRO A 315 -48.77 -1.47 11.42
CA PRO A 315 -49.43 -0.99 12.62
C PRO A 315 -50.90 -0.72 12.30
N GLY A 316 -51.79 -1.37 13.03
CA GLY A 316 -53.23 -1.24 12.89
C GLY A 316 -53.72 0.18 13.11
N VAL A 317 -54.59 0.63 12.20
CA VAL A 317 -55.53 1.73 12.42
C VAL A 317 -56.80 1.09 12.97
N ASP A 318 -56.96 1.13 14.29
CA ASP A 318 -58.24 0.84 14.93
C ASP A 318 -59.18 2.03 14.71
N ARG A 319 -60.23 1.79 13.92
CA ARG A 319 -61.41 2.66 13.84
C ARG A 319 -62.31 2.33 15.02
N SER A 320 -62.31 3.19 16.03
CA SER A 320 -63.45 3.38 16.92
C SER A 320 -64.05 4.77 16.66
N ALA A 321 -65.25 4.77 16.10
CA ALA A 321 -66.08 5.96 15.91
C ALA A 321 -66.98 6.14 17.15
N GLY A 322 -67.16 7.38 17.60
CA GLY A 322 -68.29 7.70 18.50
C GLY A 322 -68.11 8.88 19.46
N GLY A 323 -68.08 10.09 18.90
CA GLY A 323 -68.77 11.28 19.44
C GLY A 323 -68.39 11.86 20.81
N VAL A 324 -67.81 13.06 20.83
CA VAL A 324 -68.08 14.10 21.86
C VAL A 324 -67.90 15.51 21.26
N SER A 325 -69.02 16.25 21.21
CA SER A 325 -69.23 17.67 21.55
C SER A 325 -68.16 18.73 21.22
N ARG A 326 -68.56 19.67 20.33
CA ARG A 326 -68.07 21.06 20.26
C ARG A 326 -68.07 21.74 21.65
N ARG A 327 -67.03 22.50 21.97
CA ARG A 327 -67.13 23.76 22.73
C ARG A 327 -65.85 24.60 22.63
N SER A 328 -66.03 25.79 22.04
CA SER A 328 -65.49 27.12 22.42
C SER A 328 -63.98 27.35 22.64
N ALA A 329 -63.45 28.31 21.87
CA ALA A 329 -62.25 29.11 22.12
C ALA A 329 -62.33 29.89 23.47
N PRO A 330 -61.23 30.49 24.01
CA PRO A 330 -60.76 31.78 23.49
C PRO A 330 -59.24 32.10 23.64
N SER A 331 -58.89 33.23 23.02
CA SER A 331 -57.96 34.30 23.46
C SER A 331 -56.43 34.12 23.42
N VAL A 332 -55.87 34.84 22.46
CA VAL A 332 -54.56 35.51 22.38
C VAL A 332 -54.31 36.44 23.59
N PRO A 333 -53.03 36.70 23.95
CA PRO A 333 -52.58 38.10 23.98
C PRO A 333 -51.25 38.35 23.25
N ARG A 334 -51.10 39.61 22.83
CA ARG A 334 -50.07 40.21 21.96
C ARG A 334 -48.83 40.70 22.72
N GLY A 335 -47.68 40.65 22.01
CA GLY A 335 -46.65 41.71 21.94
C GLY A 335 -45.41 41.59 22.86
N PRO A 336 -44.30 42.34 22.64
CA PRO A 336 -43.95 43.25 21.51
C PRO A 336 -42.55 42.97 20.87
N PRO A 337 -42.09 43.79 19.88
CA PRO A 337 -40.94 43.49 19.00
C PRO A 337 -39.70 44.37 19.20
N THR A 338 -38.52 43.90 18.77
CA THR A 338 -37.27 44.68 18.57
C THR A 338 -36.21 43.75 17.93
N SER A 339 -35.29 44.11 17.04
CA SER A 339 -35.06 45.21 16.08
C SER A 339 -33.85 44.76 15.23
N LEU A 340 -33.80 45.17 13.96
CA LEU A 340 -32.67 45.00 13.05
C LEU A 340 -31.36 45.58 13.61
N ALA A 341 -30.21 44.97 13.27
CA ALA A 341 -28.99 45.72 12.98
C ALA A 341 -28.05 44.92 12.07
N THR A 342 -28.00 45.37 10.82
CA THR A 342 -27.01 45.08 9.77
C THR A 342 -25.61 45.49 10.23
N ARG A 343 -24.57 44.71 9.90
CA ARG A 343 -23.20 45.27 9.81
C ARG A 343 -22.37 44.57 8.73
N THR A 344 -21.91 45.40 7.80
CA THR A 344 -21.15 45.10 6.60
C THR A 344 -19.73 45.65 6.77
N LEU A 345 -18.74 45.00 6.12
CA LEU A 345 -17.39 45.47 5.76
C LEU A 345 -16.40 45.66 6.93
N THR A 346 -15.11 45.31 6.83
CA THR A 346 -14.16 45.87 5.84
C THR A 346 -12.84 45.08 5.81
N ARG A 347 -12.23 44.99 4.63
CA ARG A 347 -10.87 44.48 4.32
C ARG A 347 -9.91 45.68 4.19
N PRO A 348 -8.62 45.60 4.56
CA PRO A 348 -7.61 46.52 4.03
C PRO A 348 -6.59 45.86 3.10
N ARG A 349 -6.00 46.76 2.30
CA ARG A 349 -5.13 46.60 1.12
C ARG A 349 -3.64 46.45 1.48
N ARG A 350 -2.92 45.87 0.51
CA ARG A 350 -1.50 46.05 0.16
C ARG A 350 -0.93 47.46 0.40
N ALA A 351 0.35 47.49 0.75
CA ALA A 351 1.32 48.46 0.28
C ALA A 351 2.72 47.79 0.22
N ASP A 352 3.31 47.76 -0.97
CA ASP A 352 4.77 47.73 -1.19
C ASP A 352 5.23 49.20 -1.33
N PRO A 353 6.53 49.48 -1.12
CA PRO A 353 7.47 49.49 -2.25
C PRO A 353 8.63 48.49 -2.12
#